data_AF-A0A3B9G019-F1
#
_entry.id   AF-A0A3B9G019-F1
#
_cell.length_a   1.000
_cell.length_b   1.000
_cell.length_c   1.000
_cell.angle_alpha   90.00
_cell.angle_beta   90.00
_cell.angle_gamma   90.00
#
_symmetry.space_group_name_H-M   'P 1'
#
loop_
_entity.id
_entity.type
_entity.pdbx_description
1 polymer ?
#
loop_
_entity_poly.entity_id
_entity_poly.type
_entity_poly.pdbx_seq_one_letter_code
_entity_poly.pdbx_strand_id
1 'polypeptide(L)'
;MTTRLPDGFLWGGATADFQFEGGFGEGGRGLLSHDYETNGNQEIPRHHTLRMPDGTIVKPASSFFIADPVPAEAVPVFLDDEFYPSHKAVDFYHHYKEDIALMAGMGFNVFRFSICWSRIYPTGDEDTPNEEGLKFYEDVITEMEKYNMEPLITICHDELPMELVLKYDGWSSRHVIDCYLKYCRTLFERIGKRCRYWLTFNEINAVKGFGPCGTRNTDSQTHYQAVHHMFVASAKAVIMGHEMMPGSMFGAMYAMSELYPATCKPEDMFRHMQVRRENFFFIDSMARGYYPSYAKDLWTRRGVTEIKMEPGDAEVMKEGQLDYVSFSYYRSATVKAGDPSFTVGGSPNPYLKNTEWGWPIDPLGLRYCMNEIYDRIQKPIFIVENGLGAVDQADENGYVEDDYRIAYLKDHLTEMANAINQDGVDCLGYTMWGPIDLVSLSTGEMKKRYGFIYVDMDDLGNGTLKRSKKKSYYWMKHIIETNGEALSE
;
A
#
# COMPACT_ATOMS: atom_id res chain seq x y z
N MET A 1 32.32 3.14 -7.17
CA MET A 1 31.85 2.23 -6.11
C MET A 1 30.87 1.26 -6.74
N THR A 2 30.79 0.02 -6.26
CA THR A 2 29.90 -0.99 -6.88
C THR A 2 28.43 -0.70 -6.55
N THR A 3 27.55 -0.81 -7.55
CA THR A 3 26.09 -0.78 -7.38
C THR A 3 25.47 -2.18 -7.30
N ARG A 4 26.30 -3.24 -7.38
CA ARG A 4 25.84 -4.62 -7.19
C ARG A 4 25.22 -4.78 -5.80
N LEU A 5 24.05 -5.39 -5.74
CA LEU A 5 23.34 -5.67 -4.48
C LEU A 5 23.75 -7.04 -3.90
N PRO A 6 23.41 -7.34 -2.63
CA PRO A 6 23.64 -8.65 -2.04
C PRO A 6 23.04 -9.79 -2.86
N ASP A 7 23.69 -10.95 -2.84
CA ASP A 7 23.13 -12.15 -3.45
C ASP A 7 21.81 -12.53 -2.72
N GLY A 8 20.79 -12.89 -3.50
CA GLY A 8 19.45 -13.17 -2.95
C GLY A 8 18.59 -11.92 -2.70
N PHE A 9 19.02 -10.73 -3.13
CA PHE A 9 18.18 -9.53 -3.10
C PHE A 9 16.85 -9.77 -3.84
N LEU A 10 15.74 -9.37 -3.23
CA LEU A 10 14.40 -9.61 -3.77
C LEU A 10 14.02 -8.49 -4.74
N TRP A 11 14.04 -8.77 -6.04
CA TRP A 11 13.59 -7.89 -7.11
C TRP A 11 12.17 -8.27 -7.54
N GLY A 12 11.26 -7.31 -7.52
CA GLY A 12 9.88 -7.60 -7.86
C GLY A 12 9.01 -6.42 -8.21
N GLY A 13 7.71 -6.65 -8.13
CA GLY A 13 6.68 -5.64 -8.30
C GLY A 13 5.55 -5.82 -7.29
N ALA A 14 4.76 -4.77 -7.11
CA ALA A 14 3.70 -4.68 -6.11
C ALA A 14 2.38 -4.23 -6.73
N THR A 15 1.28 -4.85 -6.33
CA THR A 15 -0.09 -4.47 -6.69
C THR A 15 -1.03 -4.55 -5.49
N ALA A 16 -2.26 -4.07 -5.69
CA ALA A 16 -3.38 -4.24 -4.77
C ALA A 16 -4.58 -4.86 -5.52
N ASP A 17 -5.37 -5.68 -4.84
CA ASP A 17 -6.48 -6.43 -5.43
C ASP A 17 -7.48 -5.54 -6.16
N PHE A 18 -8.07 -4.55 -5.48
CA PHE A 18 -9.08 -3.65 -6.03
C PHE A 18 -8.57 -2.73 -7.16
N GLN A 19 -7.25 -2.66 -7.36
CA GLN A 19 -6.63 -1.87 -8.44
C GLN A 19 -6.24 -2.72 -9.65
N PHE A 20 -6.16 -4.04 -9.48
CA PHE A 20 -5.51 -4.94 -10.44
C PHE A 20 -6.38 -6.15 -10.84
N GLU A 21 -7.06 -6.78 -9.89
CA GLU A 21 -7.76 -8.06 -10.09
C GLU A 21 -8.97 -7.97 -11.03
N GLY A 22 -9.93 -7.10 -10.75
CA GLY A 22 -11.23 -7.15 -11.42
C GLY A 22 -12.06 -8.35 -10.96
N GLY A 23 -12.79 -9.00 -11.87
CA GLY A 23 -13.65 -10.15 -11.51
C GLY A 23 -14.69 -9.80 -10.45
N PHE A 24 -15.31 -8.62 -10.58
CA PHE A 24 -16.34 -8.15 -9.66
C PHE A 24 -17.59 -9.05 -9.70
N GLY A 25 -17.98 -9.53 -8.53
CA GLY A 25 -19.09 -10.48 -8.38
C GLY A 25 -18.76 -11.92 -8.79
N GLU A 26 -17.50 -12.21 -9.14
CA GLU A 26 -17.07 -13.56 -9.53
C GLU A 26 -16.56 -14.38 -8.35
N GLY A 27 -16.70 -15.70 -8.47
CA GLY A 27 -16.22 -16.67 -7.50
C GLY A 27 -16.72 -16.48 -6.08
N GLY A 28 -17.95 -15.99 -5.92
CA GLY A 28 -18.56 -15.76 -4.61
C GLY A 28 -18.00 -14.57 -3.83
N ARG A 29 -17.18 -13.71 -4.44
CA ARG A 29 -16.63 -12.50 -3.82
C ARG A 29 -17.74 -11.59 -3.29
N GLY A 30 -17.61 -11.15 -2.03
CA GLY A 30 -18.47 -10.14 -1.44
C GLY A 30 -18.20 -8.73 -1.98
N LEU A 31 -18.86 -7.75 -1.39
CA LEU A 31 -18.65 -6.34 -1.72
C LEU A 31 -17.56 -5.75 -0.83
N LEU A 32 -16.69 -4.93 -1.39
CA LEU A 32 -15.66 -4.18 -0.68
C LEU A 32 -16.04 -2.72 -0.44
N SER A 33 -15.39 -2.13 0.55
CA SER A 33 -15.42 -0.68 0.78
C SER A 33 -15.07 0.12 -0.47
N HIS A 34 -14.04 -0.30 -1.21
CA HIS A 34 -13.61 0.32 -2.48
C HIS A 34 -14.49 0.01 -3.70
N ASP A 35 -15.45 -0.92 -3.64
CA ASP A 35 -16.33 -1.19 -4.79
C ASP A 35 -17.29 -0.03 -5.07
N TYR A 36 -17.61 0.78 -4.06
CA TYR A 36 -18.51 1.92 -4.16
C TYR A 36 -17.79 3.24 -4.43
N GLU A 37 -16.48 3.20 -4.67
CA GLU A 37 -15.64 4.36 -4.93
C GLU A 37 -15.45 4.56 -6.44
N THR A 38 -15.86 5.72 -6.94
CA THR A 38 -15.83 6.04 -8.37
C THR A 38 -14.42 6.36 -8.86
N ASN A 39 -14.25 6.57 -10.17
CA ASN A 39 -13.09 7.31 -10.67
C ASN A 39 -13.16 8.80 -10.29
N GLY A 40 -12.05 9.48 -10.49
CA GLY A 40 -11.87 10.92 -10.34
C GLY A 40 -10.74 11.39 -11.25
N ASN A 41 -10.14 12.53 -10.92
CA ASN A 41 -8.96 13.08 -11.60
C ASN A 41 -8.28 14.10 -10.66
N GLN A 42 -7.33 14.89 -11.18
CA GLN A 42 -6.61 15.89 -10.38
C GLN A 42 -7.52 17.02 -9.83
N GLU A 43 -8.66 17.29 -10.46
CA GLU A 43 -9.58 18.36 -10.08
C GLU A 43 -10.79 17.85 -9.28
N ILE A 44 -11.29 16.66 -9.65
CA ILE A 44 -12.46 16.03 -9.06
C ILE A 44 -11.99 14.81 -8.26
N PRO A 45 -12.05 14.83 -6.92
CA PRO A 45 -11.68 13.67 -6.13
C PRO A 45 -12.63 12.52 -6.46
N ARG A 46 -12.14 11.30 -6.30
CA ARG A 46 -13.01 10.11 -6.26
C ARG A 46 -14.03 10.28 -5.12
N HIS A 47 -15.19 9.65 -5.22
CA HIS A 47 -16.22 9.72 -4.19
C HIS A 47 -16.91 8.38 -3.98
N HIS A 48 -17.49 8.20 -2.80
CA HIS A 48 -18.42 7.09 -2.58
C HIS A 48 -19.82 7.46 -3.06
N THR A 49 -20.61 6.46 -3.41
CA THR A 49 -22.00 6.63 -3.84
C THR A 49 -22.94 6.04 -2.79
N LEU A 50 -23.70 6.90 -2.11
CA LEU A 50 -24.62 6.48 -1.05
C LEU A 50 -26.01 7.11 -1.18
N ARG A 51 -27.00 6.42 -0.62
CA ARG A 51 -28.40 6.86 -0.56
C ARG A 51 -28.83 7.08 0.88
N MET A 52 -29.44 8.24 1.14
CA MET A 52 -30.09 8.57 2.40
C MET A 52 -31.49 7.93 2.50
N PRO A 53 -32.07 7.79 3.71
CA PRO A 53 -33.41 7.20 3.88
C PRO A 53 -34.53 7.92 3.12
N ASP A 54 -34.38 9.22 2.83
CA ASP A 54 -35.35 10.00 2.05
C ASP A 54 -35.19 9.83 0.52
N GLY A 55 -34.24 9.01 0.08
CA GLY A 55 -33.93 8.74 -1.33
C GLY A 55 -32.85 9.65 -1.93
N THR A 56 -32.38 10.67 -1.20
CA THR A 56 -31.32 11.58 -1.67
C THR A 56 -29.99 10.85 -1.86
N ILE A 57 -29.29 11.15 -2.93
CA ILE A 57 -27.94 10.63 -3.18
C ILE A 57 -26.90 11.60 -2.62
N VAL A 58 -25.95 11.08 -1.86
CA VAL A 58 -24.79 11.81 -1.34
C VAL A 58 -23.50 11.20 -1.89
N LYS A 59 -22.53 12.07 -2.18
CA LYS A 59 -21.25 11.72 -2.83
C LYS A 59 -20.06 12.26 -2.03
N PRO A 60 -19.80 11.74 -0.82
CA PRO A 60 -18.67 12.18 0.00
C PRO A 60 -17.36 11.87 -0.72
N ALA A 61 -16.43 12.82 -0.73
CA ALA A 61 -15.12 12.60 -1.32
C ALA A 61 -14.41 11.44 -0.60
N SER A 62 -13.85 10.53 -1.38
CA SER A 62 -13.08 9.38 -0.93
C SER A 62 -11.82 9.34 -1.78
N SER A 63 -10.71 9.79 -1.24
CA SER A 63 -9.42 9.75 -1.91
C SER A 63 -8.33 9.60 -0.85
N PHE A 64 -7.14 9.21 -1.30
CA PHE A 64 -5.98 9.09 -0.42
C PHE A 64 -5.67 10.38 0.39
N PHE A 65 -6.02 11.56 -0.14
CA PHE A 65 -5.75 12.84 0.53
C PHE A 65 -6.97 13.45 1.24
N ILE A 66 -8.17 13.07 0.81
CA ILE A 66 -9.43 13.68 1.26
C ILE A 66 -10.44 12.56 1.49
N ALA A 67 -10.90 12.43 2.72
CA ALA A 67 -11.99 11.53 3.10
C ALA A 67 -13.03 12.34 3.88
N ASP A 68 -14.19 12.57 3.25
CA ASP A 68 -15.33 13.21 3.89
C ASP A 68 -16.05 12.22 4.82
N PRO A 69 -16.64 12.70 5.93
CA PRO A 69 -17.46 11.85 6.78
C PRO A 69 -18.71 11.38 6.06
N VAL A 70 -19.16 10.17 6.39
CA VAL A 70 -20.33 9.52 5.82
C VAL A 70 -21.48 9.51 6.84
N PRO A 71 -22.70 9.98 6.51
CA PRO A 71 -23.83 9.94 7.43
C PRO A 71 -24.15 8.51 7.88
N ALA A 72 -24.55 8.33 9.15
CA ALA A 72 -24.76 7.00 9.75
C ALA A 72 -25.84 6.17 9.04
N GLU A 73 -26.89 6.86 8.60
CA GLU A 73 -28.06 6.30 7.93
C GLU A 73 -27.88 6.09 6.42
N ALA A 74 -26.78 6.59 5.84
CA ALA A 74 -26.51 6.45 4.42
C ALA A 74 -26.09 5.01 4.09
N VAL A 75 -26.69 4.45 3.03
CA VAL A 75 -26.41 3.10 2.53
C VAL A 75 -25.68 3.17 1.18
N PRO A 76 -24.61 2.40 0.96
CA PRO A 76 -23.92 2.36 -0.32
C PRO A 76 -24.85 1.91 -1.46
N VAL A 77 -24.70 2.50 -2.64
CA VAL A 77 -25.52 2.18 -3.81
C VAL A 77 -24.73 2.36 -5.10
N PHE A 78 -24.91 1.48 -6.08
CA PHE A 78 -24.37 1.68 -7.42
C PHE A 78 -25.30 2.59 -8.24
N LEU A 79 -24.71 3.54 -8.96
CA LEU A 79 -25.41 4.46 -9.86
C LEU A 79 -25.03 4.12 -11.30
N ASP A 80 -26.02 4.05 -12.18
CA ASP A 80 -25.82 3.66 -13.59
C ASP A 80 -25.01 4.69 -14.39
N ASP A 81 -24.93 5.94 -13.91
CA ASP A 81 -24.20 7.05 -14.52
C ASP A 81 -22.79 7.26 -13.95
N GLU A 82 -22.35 6.38 -13.05
CA GLU A 82 -21.02 6.42 -12.43
C GLU A 82 -20.15 5.26 -12.91
N PHE A 83 -18.83 5.49 -12.94
CA PHE A 83 -17.85 4.45 -13.26
C PHE A 83 -17.10 4.04 -12.00
N TYR A 84 -17.02 2.72 -11.77
CA TYR A 84 -16.34 2.10 -10.62
C TYR A 84 -15.11 1.32 -11.11
N PRO A 85 -13.91 1.92 -11.08
CA PRO A 85 -12.71 1.33 -11.69
C PRO A 85 -12.34 -0.05 -11.16
N SER A 86 -12.58 -0.29 -9.86
CA SER A 86 -12.23 -1.54 -9.19
C SER A 86 -13.01 -2.75 -9.70
N HIS A 87 -14.17 -2.54 -10.35
CA HIS A 87 -15.02 -3.65 -10.78
C HIS A 87 -14.37 -4.47 -11.90
N LYS A 88 -13.73 -3.77 -12.84
CA LYS A 88 -12.99 -4.39 -13.94
C LYS A 88 -11.49 -4.40 -13.66
N ALA A 89 -10.97 -3.34 -13.03
CA ALA A 89 -9.55 -3.07 -12.93
C ALA A 89 -8.87 -3.35 -14.29
N VAL A 90 -7.74 -4.05 -14.30
CA VAL A 90 -7.11 -4.55 -15.54
C VAL A 90 -7.32 -6.04 -15.75
N ASP A 91 -8.27 -6.65 -15.04
CA ASP A 91 -8.68 -8.05 -15.18
C ASP A 91 -7.57 -9.08 -14.93
N PHE A 92 -6.69 -8.83 -13.94
CA PHE A 92 -5.70 -9.82 -13.52
C PHE A 92 -6.34 -11.14 -13.06
N TYR A 93 -7.58 -11.10 -12.56
CA TYR A 93 -8.35 -12.29 -12.18
C TYR A 93 -8.38 -13.36 -13.29
N HIS A 94 -8.49 -12.93 -14.55
CA HIS A 94 -8.45 -13.83 -15.71
C HIS A 94 -7.09 -13.91 -16.40
N HIS A 95 -6.23 -12.91 -16.22
CA HIS A 95 -4.94 -12.76 -16.92
C HIS A 95 -3.70 -13.08 -16.07
N TYR A 96 -3.87 -13.58 -14.84
CA TYR A 96 -2.76 -13.72 -13.90
C TYR A 96 -1.62 -14.60 -14.42
N LYS A 97 -1.91 -15.59 -15.27
CA LYS A 97 -0.87 -16.48 -15.81
C LYS A 97 0.04 -15.75 -16.79
N GLU A 98 -0.54 -15.00 -17.71
CA GLU A 98 0.21 -14.19 -18.66
C GLU A 98 0.98 -13.08 -17.94
N ASP A 99 0.34 -12.43 -16.97
CA ASP A 99 0.92 -11.33 -16.20
C ASP A 99 2.11 -11.80 -15.33
N ILE A 100 1.98 -12.94 -14.64
CA ILE A 100 3.08 -13.55 -13.88
C ILE A 100 4.22 -13.98 -14.81
N ALA A 101 3.92 -14.56 -15.97
CA ALA A 101 4.94 -14.93 -16.95
C ALA A 101 5.71 -13.71 -17.48
N LEU A 102 5.04 -12.56 -17.66
CA LEU A 102 5.69 -11.31 -18.06
C LEU A 102 6.59 -10.76 -16.95
N MET A 103 6.15 -10.79 -15.69
CA MET A 103 6.97 -10.40 -14.54
C MET A 103 8.20 -11.30 -14.36
N ALA A 104 8.01 -12.62 -14.42
CA ALA A 104 9.10 -13.59 -14.42
C ALA A 104 10.07 -13.38 -15.60
N GLY A 105 9.56 -12.98 -16.76
CA GLY A 105 10.37 -12.67 -17.93
C GLY A 105 11.31 -11.46 -17.78
N MET A 106 11.09 -10.60 -16.78
CA MET A 106 12.04 -9.54 -16.35
C MET A 106 13.05 -10.03 -15.33
N GLY A 107 12.87 -11.23 -14.76
CA GLY A 107 13.71 -11.78 -13.70
C GLY A 107 13.17 -11.52 -12.28
N PHE A 108 11.91 -11.11 -12.12
CA PHE A 108 11.32 -10.95 -10.79
C PHE A 108 11.40 -12.27 -10.01
N ASN A 109 11.90 -12.19 -8.78
CA ASN A 109 11.99 -13.31 -7.84
C ASN A 109 11.07 -13.13 -6.62
N VAL A 110 10.36 -12.00 -6.53
CA VAL A 110 9.27 -11.74 -5.58
C VAL A 110 8.12 -11.04 -6.30
N PHE A 111 6.88 -11.33 -5.90
CA PHE A 111 5.72 -10.55 -6.30
C PHE A 111 4.84 -10.24 -5.10
N ARG A 112 4.64 -8.93 -4.89
CA ARG A 112 3.77 -8.41 -3.85
C ARG A 112 2.36 -8.22 -4.38
N PHE A 113 1.39 -8.82 -3.71
CA PHE A 113 -0.02 -8.62 -3.97
C PHE A 113 -0.81 -8.66 -2.66
N SER A 114 -2.05 -8.16 -2.67
CA SER A 114 -2.98 -8.36 -1.57
C SER A 114 -3.96 -9.49 -1.85
N ILE A 115 -4.39 -10.13 -0.77
CA ILE A 115 -5.52 -11.04 -0.84
C ILE A 115 -6.76 -10.23 -0.50
N CYS A 116 -7.70 -10.18 -1.43
CA CYS A 116 -8.99 -9.52 -1.27
C CYS A 116 -9.77 -10.20 -0.14
N TRP A 117 -9.98 -9.51 0.97
CA TRP A 117 -10.64 -10.05 2.15
C TRP A 117 -12.04 -10.57 1.81
N SER A 118 -12.83 -9.82 1.04
CA SER A 118 -14.16 -10.28 0.63
C SER A 118 -14.18 -11.43 -0.38
N ARG A 119 -13.05 -11.82 -0.99
CA ARG A 119 -12.98 -13.10 -1.72
C ARG A 119 -12.91 -14.27 -0.76
N ILE A 120 -12.25 -14.11 0.39
CA ILE A 120 -12.08 -15.19 1.36
C ILE A 120 -13.24 -15.22 2.36
N TYR A 121 -13.64 -14.06 2.84
CA TYR A 121 -14.80 -13.88 3.70
C TYR A 121 -15.72 -12.78 3.12
N PRO A 122 -16.67 -13.11 2.22
CA PRO A 122 -17.61 -12.17 1.61
C PRO A 122 -18.27 -11.14 2.53
N THR A 123 -18.64 -11.50 3.76
CA THR A 123 -19.18 -10.53 4.74
C THR A 123 -18.19 -10.20 5.85
N GLY A 124 -17.08 -10.95 5.95
CA GLY A 124 -16.08 -10.86 7.02
C GLY A 124 -16.50 -11.58 8.31
N ASP A 125 -17.80 -11.77 8.54
CA ASP A 125 -18.35 -12.25 9.80
C ASP A 125 -18.78 -13.73 9.75
N GLU A 126 -18.99 -14.31 8.55
CA GLU A 126 -19.39 -15.71 8.39
C GLU A 126 -18.35 -16.71 8.92
N ASP A 127 -18.80 -17.90 9.31
CA ASP A 127 -17.96 -18.89 10.01
C ASP A 127 -16.98 -19.63 9.09
N THR A 128 -17.33 -19.78 7.81
CA THR A 128 -16.57 -20.57 6.84
C THR A 128 -16.06 -19.70 5.71
N PRO A 129 -14.80 -19.85 5.29
CA PRO A 129 -14.27 -19.11 4.17
C PRO A 129 -14.90 -19.58 2.85
N ASN A 130 -14.89 -18.70 1.86
CA ASN A 130 -15.24 -18.99 0.49
C ASN A 130 -14.09 -19.75 -0.21
N GLU A 131 -14.34 -21.03 -0.51
CA GLU A 131 -13.34 -21.93 -1.11
C GLU A 131 -12.90 -21.49 -2.51
N GLU A 132 -13.78 -20.87 -3.30
CA GLU A 132 -13.42 -20.42 -4.66
C GLU A 132 -12.45 -19.23 -4.63
N GLY A 133 -12.62 -18.33 -3.66
CA GLY A 133 -11.64 -17.26 -3.40
C GLY A 133 -10.29 -17.80 -2.94
N LEU A 134 -10.27 -18.78 -2.03
CA LEU A 134 -9.03 -19.43 -1.60
C LEU A 134 -8.32 -20.11 -2.78
N LYS A 135 -9.08 -20.86 -3.59
CA LYS A 135 -8.56 -21.53 -4.77
C LYS A 135 -7.91 -20.56 -5.76
N PHE A 136 -8.51 -19.39 -5.98
CA PHE A 136 -7.93 -18.37 -6.85
C PHE A 136 -6.51 -17.98 -6.42
N TYR A 137 -6.31 -17.63 -5.14
CA TYR A 137 -4.98 -17.26 -4.65
C TYR A 137 -4.01 -18.45 -4.57
N GLU A 138 -4.49 -19.65 -4.26
CA GLU A 138 -3.69 -20.87 -4.35
C GLU A 138 -3.20 -21.13 -5.77
N ASP A 139 -4.03 -20.86 -6.79
CA ASP A 139 -3.68 -20.99 -8.20
C ASP A 139 -2.69 -19.88 -8.64
N VAL A 140 -2.86 -18.63 -8.18
CA VAL A 140 -1.91 -17.53 -8.40
C VAL A 140 -0.53 -17.88 -7.85
N ILE A 141 -0.44 -18.34 -6.61
CA ILE A 141 0.83 -18.76 -5.99
C ILE A 141 1.41 -19.98 -6.73
N THR A 142 0.57 -20.92 -7.17
CA THR A 142 1.03 -22.07 -7.97
C THR A 142 1.65 -21.63 -9.28
N GLU A 143 1.12 -20.59 -9.92
CA GLU A 143 1.70 -20.04 -11.13
C GLU A 143 3.03 -19.34 -10.86
N MET A 144 3.15 -18.58 -9.76
CA MET A 144 4.41 -17.95 -9.33
C MET A 144 5.51 -18.97 -9.05
N GLU A 145 5.19 -20.09 -8.41
CA GLU A 145 6.14 -21.17 -8.09
C GLU A 145 6.79 -21.78 -9.34
N LYS A 146 6.09 -21.81 -10.49
CA LYS A 146 6.67 -22.28 -11.77
C LYS A 146 7.88 -21.45 -12.20
N TYR A 147 7.98 -20.21 -11.72
CA TYR A 147 9.03 -19.26 -12.03
C TYR A 147 9.99 -19.01 -10.87
N ASN A 148 9.88 -19.77 -9.76
CA ASN A 148 10.66 -19.57 -8.52
C ASN A 148 10.50 -18.16 -7.93
N MET A 149 9.27 -17.63 -7.97
CA MET A 149 8.94 -16.31 -7.45
C MET A 149 8.30 -16.44 -6.07
N GLU A 150 8.86 -15.76 -5.08
CA GLU A 150 8.34 -15.69 -3.72
C GLU A 150 7.09 -14.79 -3.65
N PRO A 151 6.01 -15.21 -2.99
CA PRO A 151 4.93 -14.29 -2.68
C PRO A 151 5.29 -13.39 -1.49
N LEU A 152 4.94 -12.10 -1.62
CA LEU A 152 4.92 -11.13 -0.55
C LEU A 152 3.47 -10.65 -0.36
N ILE A 153 2.79 -11.15 0.67
CA ILE A 153 1.33 -11.00 0.77
C ILE A 153 0.96 -9.87 1.72
N THR A 154 0.19 -8.90 1.24
CA THR A 154 -0.48 -7.91 2.10
C THR A 154 -1.85 -8.45 2.49
N ILE A 155 -2.09 -8.63 3.80
CA ILE A 155 -3.32 -9.25 4.30
C ILE A 155 -4.50 -8.29 4.17
N CYS A 156 -4.34 -7.04 4.60
CA CYS A 156 -5.35 -5.99 4.49
C CYS A 156 -4.75 -4.80 3.74
N HIS A 157 -5.20 -4.56 2.52
CA HIS A 157 -4.72 -3.48 1.66
C HIS A 157 -5.77 -2.39 1.56
N ASP A 158 -5.99 -1.67 2.67
CA ASP A 158 -6.91 -0.54 2.74
C ASP A 158 -8.35 -0.87 2.33
N GLU A 159 -8.78 -2.10 2.55
CA GLU A 159 -10.14 -2.55 2.20
C GLU A 159 -10.74 -3.39 3.32
N LEU A 160 -12.08 -3.38 3.38
CA LEU A 160 -12.85 -4.29 4.21
C LEU A 160 -14.05 -4.84 3.44
N PRO A 161 -14.52 -6.06 3.77
CA PRO A 161 -15.87 -6.48 3.41
C PRO A 161 -16.88 -5.43 3.87
N MET A 162 -17.73 -4.97 2.95
CA MET A 162 -18.66 -3.86 3.18
C MET A 162 -19.64 -4.16 4.33
N GLU A 163 -19.96 -5.41 4.58
CA GLU A 163 -20.80 -5.81 5.72
C GLU A 163 -20.14 -5.48 7.08
N LEU A 164 -18.81 -5.58 7.21
CA LEU A 164 -18.12 -5.15 8.43
C LEU A 164 -18.17 -3.63 8.60
N VAL A 165 -18.05 -2.89 7.49
CA VAL A 165 -18.19 -1.43 7.46
C VAL A 165 -19.58 -1.02 7.95
N LEU A 166 -20.64 -1.64 7.42
CA LEU A 166 -22.01 -1.25 7.71
C LEU A 166 -22.49 -1.67 9.11
N LYS A 167 -22.11 -2.87 9.57
CA LYS A 167 -22.56 -3.40 10.87
C LYS A 167 -21.74 -2.89 12.05
N TYR A 168 -20.44 -2.71 11.85
CA TYR A 168 -19.50 -2.47 12.94
C TYR A 168 -18.72 -1.16 12.82
N ASP A 169 -18.98 -0.33 11.80
CA ASP A 169 -18.18 0.88 11.52
C ASP A 169 -16.69 0.55 11.32
N GLY A 170 -16.44 -0.61 10.68
CA GLY A 170 -15.10 -1.09 10.35
C GLY A 170 -14.18 -1.15 11.57
N TRP A 171 -12.97 -0.61 11.42
CA TRP A 171 -11.93 -0.66 12.45
C TRP A 171 -12.25 0.16 13.71
N SER A 172 -13.31 0.99 13.72
CA SER A 172 -13.83 1.57 14.97
C SER A 172 -14.24 0.49 15.97
N SER A 173 -14.67 -0.68 15.50
CA SER A 173 -15.12 -1.78 16.34
C SER A 173 -13.99 -2.75 16.67
N ARG A 174 -13.90 -3.07 17.95
CA ARG A 174 -13.03 -4.11 18.48
C ARG A 174 -13.31 -5.49 17.86
N HIS A 175 -14.58 -5.78 17.52
CA HIS A 175 -15.01 -7.05 16.91
C HIS A 175 -14.27 -7.35 15.59
N VAL A 176 -13.91 -6.31 14.82
CA VAL A 176 -13.21 -6.47 13.54
C VAL A 176 -11.82 -7.08 13.73
N ILE A 177 -11.21 -6.97 14.92
CA ILE A 177 -9.98 -7.70 15.25
C ILE A 177 -10.22 -9.22 15.13
N ASP A 178 -11.33 -9.74 15.65
CA ASP A 178 -11.60 -11.18 15.63
C ASP A 178 -11.92 -11.67 14.21
N CYS A 179 -12.65 -10.87 13.42
CA CYS A 179 -12.87 -11.14 12.00
C CYS A 179 -11.55 -11.19 11.23
N TYR A 180 -10.64 -10.23 11.47
CA TYR A 180 -9.32 -10.20 10.86
C TYR A 180 -8.48 -11.42 11.26
N LEU A 181 -8.48 -11.82 12.53
CA LEU A 181 -7.71 -12.99 12.98
C LEU A 181 -8.26 -14.31 12.44
N LYS A 182 -9.57 -14.44 12.27
CA LYS A 182 -10.19 -15.58 11.56
C LYS A 182 -9.72 -15.63 10.10
N TYR A 183 -9.68 -14.48 9.44
CA TYR A 183 -9.15 -14.35 8.10
C TYR A 183 -7.66 -14.72 8.02
N CYS A 184 -6.80 -14.14 8.87
CA CYS A 184 -5.38 -14.49 8.98
C CYS A 184 -5.16 -15.97 9.22
N ARG A 185 -5.89 -16.59 10.16
CA ARG A 185 -5.77 -18.02 10.46
C ARG A 185 -6.02 -18.86 9.20
N THR A 186 -7.07 -18.53 8.46
CA THR A 186 -7.41 -19.23 7.21
C THR A 186 -6.28 -19.15 6.20
N LEU A 187 -5.70 -17.95 6.00
CA LEU A 187 -4.56 -17.76 5.11
C LEU A 187 -3.34 -18.55 5.57
N PHE A 188 -3.02 -18.48 6.87
CA PHE A 188 -1.85 -19.16 7.43
C PHE A 188 -1.97 -20.69 7.31
N GLU A 189 -3.17 -21.25 7.46
CA GLU A 189 -3.43 -22.68 7.27
C GLU A 189 -3.28 -23.11 5.81
N ARG A 190 -3.84 -22.33 4.88
CA ARG A 190 -3.97 -22.72 3.47
C ARG A 190 -2.72 -22.43 2.65
N ILE A 191 -2.13 -21.26 2.83
CA ILE A 191 -1.03 -20.76 1.99
C ILE A 191 0.23 -20.43 2.78
N GLY A 192 0.17 -20.49 4.12
CA GLY A 192 1.27 -20.11 5.02
C GLY A 192 2.62 -20.76 4.74
N LYS A 193 2.61 -22.04 4.35
CA LYS A 193 3.83 -22.81 4.03
C LYS A 193 4.48 -22.43 2.71
N ARG A 194 3.78 -21.65 1.87
CA ARG A 194 4.19 -21.23 0.53
C ARG A 194 4.53 -19.75 0.46
N CYS A 195 4.50 -19.05 1.59
CA CYS A 195 4.75 -17.62 1.66
C CYS A 195 5.57 -17.27 2.90
N ARG A 196 6.75 -16.70 2.68
CA ARG A 196 7.63 -16.28 3.75
C ARG A 196 7.33 -14.87 4.24
N TYR A 197 6.97 -13.94 3.36
CA TYR A 197 6.90 -12.51 3.67
C TYR A 197 5.46 -12.01 3.69
N TRP A 198 5.07 -11.40 4.80
CA TRP A 198 3.71 -10.96 5.06
C TRP A 198 3.67 -9.49 5.49
N LEU A 199 2.71 -8.73 5.01
CA LEU A 199 2.38 -7.40 5.50
C LEU A 199 1.00 -7.44 6.14
N THR A 200 0.89 -7.01 7.39
CA THR A 200 -0.40 -7.03 8.11
C THR A 200 -1.37 -6.00 7.54
N PHE A 201 -0.93 -4.74 7.45
CA PHE A 201 -1.70 -3.60 6.95
C PHE A 201 -0.90 -2.80 5.93
N ASN A 202 -1.55 -2.40 4.83
CA ASN A 202 -1.01 -1.41 3.91
C ASN A 202 -1.05 0.00 4.51
N GLU A 203 -0.11 0.86 4.10
CA GLU A 203 0.02 2.29 4.40
C GLU A 203 -0.70 2.79 5.68
N ILE A 204 -0.47 2.12 6.81
CA ILE A 204 -1.32 2.25 8.00
C ILE A 204 -1.32 3.67 8.59
N ASN A 205 -0.29 4.45 8.29
CA ASN A 205 -0.17 5.86 8.68
C ASN A 205 -1.01 6.83 7.82
N ALA A 206 -1.53 6.38 6.68
CA ALA A 206 -2.37 7.14 5.77
C ALA A 206 -3.86 6.72 5.79
N VAL A 207 -4.19 5.55 6.33
CA VAL A 207 -5.56 5.02 6.32
C VAL A 207 -6.54 5.87 7.12
N LYS A 208 -7.68 6.22 6.50
CA LYS A 208 -8.72 7.01 7.14
C LYS A 208 -10.05 6.93 6.40
N GLY A 209 -11.16 6.94 7.13
CA GLY A 209 -12.50 7.10 6.56
C GLY A 209 -13.09 5.82 6.00
N PHE A 210 -14.12 5.99 5.16
CA PHE A 210 -15.06 4.93 4.83
C PHE A 210 -14.47 3.83 3.93
N GLY A 211 -13.64 4.19 2.94
CA GLY A 211 -12.91 3.21 2.11
C GLY A 211 -11.84 2.45 2.92
N PRO A 212 -10.75 3.12 3.32
CA PRO A 212 -9.59 2.47 3.95
C PRO A 212 -9.83 1.83 5.33
N CYS A 213 -10.61 2.48 6.19
CA CYS A 213 -10.82 2.02 7.57
C CYS A 213 -12.23 1.44 7.80
N GLY A 214 -13.16 1.65 6.88
CA GLY A 214 -14.57 1.34 7.11
C GLY A 214 -15.26 2.28 8.10
N THR A 215 -14.62 3.40 8.47
CA THR A 215 -15.15 4.30 9.49
C THR A 215 -15.96 5.42 8.86
N ARG A 216 -17.16 5.66 9.37
CA ARG A 216 -18.02 6.76 8.90
C ARG A 216 -17.50 8.14 9.29
N ASN A 217 -16.88 8.24 10.46
CA ASN A 217 -16.24 9.48 10.89
C ASN A 217 -14.77 9.54 10.45
N THR A 218 -14.31 10.78 10.22
CA THR A 218 -12.95 11.08 9.77
C THR A 218 -12.26 12.05 10.75
N ASP A 219 -12.69 12.11 12.00
CA ASP A 219 -11.99 12.86 13.04
C ASP A 219 -10.80 12.06 13.60
N SER A 220 -9.91 12.75 14.33
CA SER A 220 -8.72 12.11 14.89
C SER A 220 -9.03 11.11 16.01
N GLN A 221 -10.09 11.31 16.80
CA GLN A 221 -10.46 10.38 17.87
C GLN A 221 -10.88 9.03 17.28
N THR A 222 -11.69 9.04 16.21
CA THR A 222 -12.08 7.83 15.46
C THR A 222 -10.87 7.18 14.82
N HIS A 223 -10.04 7.94 14.09
CA HIS A 223 -8.86 7.41 13.39
C HIS A 223 -7.87 6.73 14.35
N TYR A 224 -7.47 7.36 15.46
CA TYR A 224 -6.50 6.75 16.36
C TYR A 224 -7.07 5.57 17.16
N GLN A 225 -8.39 5.51 17.40
CA GLN A 225 -9.02 4.31 17.97
C GLN A 225 -8.98 3.14 16.98
N ALA A 226 -9.29 3.38 15.70
CA ALA A 226 -9.19 2.38 14.65
C ALA A 226 -7.74 1.88 14.50
N VAL A 227 -6.76 2.79 14.46
CA VAL A 227 -5.33 2.46 14.40
C VAL A 227 -4.90 1.62 15.60
N HIS A 228 -5.40 1.90 16.82
CA HIS A 228 -5.12 1.05 17.98
C HIS A 228 -5.61 -0.39 17.78
N HIS A 229 -6.84 -0.57 17.27
CA HIS A 229 -7.35 -1.91 16.96
C HIS A 229 -6.52 -2.61 15.88
N MET A 230 -6.09 -1.89 14.85
CA MET A 230 -5.19 -2.43 13.81
C MET A 230 -3.82 -2.82 14.38
N PHE A 231 -3.24 -2.05 15.32
CA PHE A 231 -1.99 -2.43 16.00
C PHE A 231 -2.14 -3.72 16.80
N VAL A 232 -3.22 -3.85 17.57
CA VAL A 232 -3.50 -5.08 18.34
C VAL A 232 -3.76 -6.26 17.40
N ALA A 233 -4.54 -6.06 16.34
CA ALA A 233 -4.81 -7.10 15.33
C ALA A 233 -3.53 -7.56 14.62
N SER A 234 -2.67 -6.63 14.23
CA SER A 234 -1.35 -6.93 13.65
C SER A 234 -0.52 -7.76 14.62
N ALA A 235 -0.39 -7.34 15.87
CA ALA A 235 0.42 -8.04 16.85
C ALA A 235 -0.10 -9.46 17.14
N LYS A 236 -1.42 -9.64 17.26
CA LYS A 236 -2.04 -10.96 17.39
C LYS A 236 -1.79 -11.84 16.15
N ALA A 237 -1.86 -11.27 14.95
CA ALA A 237 -1.57 -12.00 13.71
C ALA A 237 -0.10 -12.42 13.60
N VAL A 238 0.84 -11.57 14.03
CA VAL A 238 2.28 -11.90 14.10
C VAL A 238 2.51 -13.10 15.03
N ILE A 239 1.98 -13.04 16.27
CA ILE A 239 2.13 -14.13 17.26
C ILE A 239 1.57 -15.43 16.68
N MET A 240 0.34 -15.39 16.17
CA MET A 240 -0.31 -16.55 15.55
C MET A 240 0.47 -17.08 14.34
N GLY A 241 1.01 -16.18 13.52
CA GLY A 241 1.78 -16.52 12.34
C GLY A 241 3.09 -17.21 12.68
N HIS A 242 3.84 -16.72 13.66
CA HIS A 242 5.08 -17.35 14.12
C HIS A 242 4.83 -18.76 14.70
N GLU A 243 3.69 -18.98 15.37
CA GLU A 243 3.30 -20.30 15.85
C GLU A 243 2.92 -21.27 14.71
N MET A 244 2.16 -20.79 13.73
CA MET A 244 1.58 -21.63 12.67
C MET A 244 2.52 -21.84 11.47
N MET A 245 3.41 -20.89 11.21
CA MET A 245 4.26 -20.81 10.02
C MET A 245 5.72 -20.51 10.40
N PRO A 246 6.44 -21.44 11.05
CA PRO A 246 7.82 -21.19 11.46
C PRO A 246 8.71 -20.72 10.29
N GLY A 247 9.36 -19.57 10.46
CA GLY A 247 10.20 -18.95 9.42
C GLY A 247 9.50 -17.85 8.60
N SER A 248 8.19 -17.65 8.78
CA SER A 248 7.49 -16.47 8.25
C SER A 248 8.05 -15.20 8.87
N MET A 249 8.09 -14.12 8.09
CA MET A 249 8.45 -12.78 8.53
C MET A 249 7.27 -11.85 8.30
N PHE A 250 6.97 -11.04 9.31
CA PHE A 250 5.89 -10.06 9.27
C PHE A 250 6.41 -8.63 9.29
N GLY A 251 5.96 -7.84 8.33
CA GLY A 251 6.05 -6.40 8.32
C GLY A 251 4.67 -5.75 8.37
N ALA A 252 4.68 -4.44 8.32
CA ALA A 252 3.55 -3.62 7.90
C ALA A 252 4.08 -2.61 6.89
N MET A 253 3.19 -1.99 6.15
CA MET A 253 3.54 -1.02 5.13
C MET A 253 3.27 0.40 5.64
N TYR A 254 4.25 1.28 5.45
CA TYR A 254 4.14 2.70 5.80
C TYR A 254 4.31 3.58 4.57
N ALA A 255 3.39 4.53 4.38
CA ALA A 255 3.51 5.59 3.41
C ALA A 255 4.61 6.56 3.83
N MET A 256 5.83 6.38 3.32
CA MET A 256 6.96 7.23 3.72
C MET A 256 7.27 8.27 2.66
N SER A 257 7.28 9.52 3.09
CA SER A 257 7.88 10.63 2.36
C SER A 257 8.91 11.26 3.25
N GLU A 258 10.04 11.69 2.67
CA GLU A 258 10.99 12.46 3.45
C GLU A 258 10.48 13.88 3.64
N LEU A 259 10.70 14.46 4.82
CA LEU A 259 10.18 15.79 5.15
C LEU A 259 11.33 16.63 5.67
N TYR A 260 11.93 17.48 4.86
CA TYR A 260 13.04 18.32 5.30
C TYR A 260 12.57 19.56 6.09
N PRO A 261 13.35 20.07 7.04
CA PRO A 261 13.13 21.41 7.57
C PRO A 261 13.35 22.43 6.45
N ALA A 262 12.42 23.37 6.26
CA ALA A 262 12.50 24.35 5.17
C ALA A 262 13.72 25.28 5.30
N THR A 263 14.17 25.53 6.53
CA THR A 263 15.40 26.26 6.84
C THR A 263 16.08 25.69 8.08
N CYS A 264 17.31 26.12 8.38
CA CYS A 264 18.01 25.77 9.62
C CYS A 264 17.53 26.52 10.87
N LYS A 265 16.43 27.29 10.79
CA LYS A 265 15.83 27.94 11.96
C LYS A 265 15.47 26.88 13.01
N PRO A 266 15.80 27.08 14.30
CA PRO A 266 15.49 26.12 15.34
C PRO A 266 14.01 25.73 15.40
N GLU A 267 13.11 26.65 15.10
CA GLU A 267 11.66 26.41 15.07
C GLU A 267 11.24 25.50 13.92
N ASP A 268 11.87 25.63 12.75
CA ASP A 268 11.64 24.77 11.58
C ASP A 268 12.19 23.37 11.85
N MET A 269 13.39 23.26 12.43
CA MET A 269 13.98 22.00 12.88
C MET A 269 13.11 21.27 13.90
N PHE A 270 12.58 22.01 14.89
CA PHE A 270 11.72 21.44 15.91
C PHE A 270 10.38 21.01 15.33
N ARG A 271 9.80 21.81 14.43
CA ARG A 271 8.57 21.43 13.72
C ARG A 271 8.76 20.19 12.87
N HIS A 272 9.87 20.09 12.14
CA HIS A 272 10.27 18.89 11.43
C HIS A 272 10.26 17.66 12.36
N MET A 273 10.96 17.72 13.50
CA MET A 273 10.99 16.61 14.46
C MET A 273 9.56 16.23 14.95
N GLN A 274 8.71 17.22 15.21
CA GLN A 274 7.33 16.97 15.65
C GLN A 274 6.49 16.27 14.58
N VAL A 275 6.59 16.69 13.31
CA VAL A 275 5.84 16.08 12.21
C VAL A 275 6.40 14.71 11.83
N ARG A 276 7.73 14.53 11.80
CA ARG A 276 8.37 13.22 11.59
C ARG A 276 7.90 12.20 12.63
N ARG A 277 7.77 12.59 13.89
CA ARG A 277 7.23 11.73 14.97
C ARG A 277 5.81 11.25 14.71
N GLU A 278 5.02 11.94 13.90
CA GLU A 278 3.67 11.48 13.57
C GLU A 278 3.70 10.29 12.61
N ASN A 279 4.64 10.25 11.66
CA ASN A 279 4.89 9.07 10.82
C ASN A 279 5.57 7.96 11.64
N PHE A 280 6.59 8.30 12.43
CA PHE A 280 7.28 7.31 13.27
C PHE A 280 6.42 6.75 14.40
N PHE A 281 5.31 7.38 14.76
CA PHE A 281 4.39 6.83 15.75
C PHE A 281 3.94 5.42 15.36
N PHE A 282 3.65 5.20 14.08
CA PHE A 282 3.19 3.90 13.57
C PHE A 282 4.31 2.87 13.57
N ILE A 283 5.46 3.23 12.97
CA ILE A 283 6.65 2.36 12.93
C ILE A 283 7.13 2.02 14.34
N ASP A 284 7.26 3.01 15.23
CA ASP A 284 7.70 2.78 16.62
C ASP A 284 6.73 1.84 17.33
N SER A 285 5.41 2.07 17.19
CA SER A 285 4.42 1.28 17.91
C SER A 285 4.41 -0.19 17.49
N MET A 286 4.51 -0.48 16.19
CA MET A 286 4.43 -1.84 15.66
C MET A 286 5.78 -2.55 15.62
N ALA A 287 6.85 -1.85 15.25
CA ALA A 287 8.18 -2.46 15.14
C ALA A 287 8.90 -2.55 16.51
N ARG A 288 8.59 -1.70 17.48
CA ARG A 288 9.14 -1.79 18.85
C ARG A 288 8.15 -2.36 19.87
N GLY A 289 6.87 -2.45 19.50
CA GLY A 289 5.83 -3.12 20.29
C GLY A 289 5.32 -2.32 21.49
N TYR A 290 5.46 -0.98 21.46
CA TYR A 290 4.93 -0.12 22.52
C TYR A 290 4.69 1.29 22.00
N TYR A 291 3.72 1.99 22.59
CA TYR A 291 3.51 3.40 22.30
C TYR A 291 4.71 4.25 22.73
N PRO A 292 5.29 5.06 21.82
CA PRO A 292 6.42 5.91 22.18
C PRO A 292 6.02 6.98 23.19
N SER A 293 6.98 7.50 23.96
CA SER A 293 6.73 8.49 25.03
C SER A 293 6.06 9.79 24.54
N TYR A 294 6.22 10.12 23.25
CA TYR A 294 5.59 11.28 22.62
C TYR A 294 4.16 11.02 22.14
N ALA A 295 3.62 9.80 22.24
CA ALA A 295 2.26 9.46 21.81
C ALA A 295 1.20 10.31 22.49
N LYS A 296 1.35 10.56 23.81
CA LYS A 296 0.43 11.42 24.55
C LYS A 296 0.40 12.87 24.03
N ASP A 297 1.57 13.42 23.69
CA ASP A 297 1.66 14.75 23.08
C ASP A 297 1.01 14.77 21.69
N LEU A 298 1.28 13.76 20.86
CA LEU A 298 0.66 13.60 19.54
C LEU A 298 -0.86 13.57 19.63
N TRP A 299 -1.43 12.71 20.48
CA TRP A 299 -2.86 12.61 20.71
C TRP A 299 -3.46 13.93 21.19
N THR A 300 -2.81 14.58 22.16
CA THR A 300 -3.24 15.91 22.65
C THR A 300 -3.30 16.94 21.52
N ARG A 301 -2.25 17.03 20.70
CA ARG A 301 -2.19 17.97 19.55
C ARG A 301 -3.22 17.65 18.47
N ARG A 302 -3.64 16.39 18.36
CA ARG A 302 -4.67 15.92 17.42
C ARG A 302 -6.09 15.95 18.02
N GLY A 303 -6.26 16.40 19.25
CA GLY A 303 -7.58 16.45 19.91
C GLY A 303 -8.13 15.07 20.30
N VAL A 304 -7.28 14.06 20.38
CA VAL A 304 -7.63 12.71 20.86
C VAL A 304 -7.62 12.74 22.38
N THR A 305 -8.76 12.41 22.98
CA THR A 305 -8.94 12.52 24.45
C THR A 305 -8.52 11.25 25.18
N GLU A 306 -8.82 10.09 24.60
CA GLU A 306 -8.53 8.77 25.17
C GLU A 306 -8.45 7.73 24.05
N ILE A 307 -7.58 6.73 24.18
CA ILE A 307 -7.62 5.51 23.38
C ILE A 307 -8.10 4.39 24.29
N LYS A 308 -9.23 3.76 23.93
CA LYS A 308 -9.77 2.64 24.67
C LYS A 308 -8.92 1.41 24.37
N MET A 309 -8.23 0.93 25.40
CA MET A 309 -7.44 -0.30 25.38
C MET A 309 -8.09 -1.32 26.31
N GLU A 310 -7.98 -2.59 25.98
CA GLU A 310 -8.35 -3.69 26.86
C GLU A 310 -7.13 -4.18 27.66
N PRO A 311 -7.32 -4.81 28.84
CA PRO A 311 -6.25 -5.48 29.54
C PRO A 311 -5.55 -6.51 28.63
N GLY A 312 -4.22 -6.45 28.54
CA GLY A 312 -3.42 -7.34 27.70
C GLY A 312 -2.97 -6.73 26.37
N ASP A 313 -3.53 -5.61 25.92
CA ASP A 313 -3.18 -5.03 24.62
C ASP A 313 -1.71 -4.60 24.55
N ALA A 314 -1.19 -4.02 25.62
CA ALA A 314 0.21 -3.58 25.68
C ALA A 314 1.18 -4.77 25.64
N GLU A 315 0.83 -5.86 26.33
CA GLU A 315 1.59 -7.10 26.34
C GLU A 315 1.59 -7.76 24.95
N VAL A 316 0.42 -7.85 24.32
CA VAL A 316 0.25 -8.38 22.96
C VAL A 316 1.05 -7.57 21.95
N MET A 317 0.97 -6.23 21.98
CA MET A 317 1.77 -5.37 21.10
C MET A 317 3.28 -5.60 21.29
N LYS A 318 3.72 -5.82 22.53
CA LYS A 318 5.13 -6.05 22.85
C LYS A 318 5.62 -7.40 22.33
N GLU A 319 4.78 -8.43 22.39
CA GLU A 319 5.08 -9.78 21.93
C GLU A 319 5.01 -9.90 20.40
N GLY A 320 4.00 -9.28 19.78
CA GLY A 320 3.76 -9.30 18.33
C GLY A 320 4.45 -8.19 17.56
N GLN A 321 5.73 -7.93 17.84
CA GLN A 321 6.51 -6.95 17.09
C GLN A 321 6.75 -7.40 15.65
N LEU A 322 6.78 -6.45 14.72
CA LEU A 322 7.16 -6.74 13.34
C LEU A 322 8.61 -7.24 13.22
N ASP A 323 8.88 -8.17 12.32
CA ASP A 323 10.20 -8.72 12.03
C ASP A 323 11.04 -7.79 11.14
N TYR A 324 10.38 -7.02 10.26
CA TYR A 324 11.00 -6.04 9.37
C TYR A 324 10.11 -4.82 9.18
N VAL A 325 10.67 -3.72 8.66
CA VAL A 325 9.93 -2.49 8.35
C VAL A 325 9.85 -2.31 6.85
N SER A 326 8.65 -2.18 6.30
CA SER A 326 8.48 -1.93 4.87
C SER A 326 7.82 -0.59 4.60
N PHE A 327 8.14 0.03 3.48
CA PHE A 327 7.60 1.35 3.15
C PHE A 327 7.46 1.57 1.66
N SER A 328 6.54 2.46 1.30
CA SER A 328 6.54 3.12 0.00
C SER A 328 7.41 4.37 0.03
N TYR A 329 8.02 4.70 -1.10
CA TYR A 329 8.68 5.98 -1.30
C TYR A 329 8.41 6.51 -2.70
N TYR A 330 7.97 7.77 -2.76
CA TYR A 330 7.69 8.43 -4.05
C TYR A 330 8.19 9.87 -4.12
N ARG A 331 8.33 10.54 -2.97
CA ARG A 331 8.56 11.97 -2.89
C ARG A 331 9.17 12.41 -1.56
N SER A 332 9.62 13.65 -1.54
CA SER A 332 9.89 14.40 -0.32
C SER A 332 9.17 15.76 -0.32
N ALA A 333 9.12 16.39 0.84
CA ALA A 333 8.55 17.73 1.03
C ALA A 333 9.37 18.53 2.05
N THR A 334 8.98 19.77 2.30
CA THR A 334 9.54 20.61 3.36
C THR A 334 8.51 20.98 4.41
N VAL A 335 8.95 21.34 5.61
CA VAL A 335 8.10 21.89 6.67
C VAL A 335 8.79 23.02 7.40
N LYS A 336 8.02 24.04 7.80
CA LYS A 336 8.48 25.13 8.66
C LYS A 336 7.54 25.33 9.85
N ALA A 337 7.99 26.09 10.83
CA ALA A 337 7.18 26.46 11.98
C ALA A 337 5.83 27.06 11.55
N GLY A 338 4.75 26.55 12.14
CA GLY A 338 3.38 26.97 11.85
C GLY A 338 2.68 26.19 10.73
N ASP A 339 3.41 25.42 9.90
CA ASP A 339 2.80 24.57 8.88
C ASP A 339 1.93 23.46 9.52
N PRO A 340 0.79 23.08 8.93
CA PRO A 340 -0.01 21.94 9.38
C PRO A 340 0.75 20.62 9.19
N SER A 341 0.36 19.57 9.93
CA SER A 341 0.95 18.23 9.78
C SER A 341 0.13 17.42 8.78
N PHE A 342 0.81 16.80 7.81
CA PHE A 342 0.23 15.93 6.80
C PHE A 342 1.11 14.70 6.61
N THR A 343 0.56 13.50 6.83
CA THR A 343 1.30 12.23 6.86
C THR A 343 2.23 12.08 5.67
N VAL A 344 1.72 12.37 4.46
CA VAL A 344 2.43 12.10 3.20
C VAL A 344 2.76 13.40 2.47
N GLY A 345 3.03 14.53 3.14
CA GLY A 345 3.36 15.75 2.40
C GLY A 345 3.83 16.92 3.25
N GLY A 346 3.73 18.11 2.69
CA GLY A 346 4.31 19.34 3.22
C GLY A 346 4.40 20.40 2.14
N SER A 347 5.19 21.42 2.39
CA SER A 347 5.45 22.50 1.44
C SER A 347 6.39 22.04 0.31
N PRO A 348 6.27 22.58 -0.92
CA PRO A 348 7.18 22.27 -2.01
C PRO A 348 8.64 22.57 -1.65
N ASN A 349 9.56 21.71 -2.13
CA ASN A 349 10.99 21.97 -2.02
C ASN A 349 11.47 22.74 -3.28
N PRO A 350 11.99 23.96 -3.15
CA PRO A 350 12.38 24.79 -4.30
C PRO A 350 13.57 24.23 -5.10
N TYR A 351 14.25 23.20 -4.61
CA TYR A 351 15.38 22.57 -5.27
C TYR A 351 15.00 21.34 -6.11
N LEU A 352 13.75 20.86 -5.99
CA LEU A 352 13.29 19.65 -6.65
C LEU A 352 12.43 19.95 -7.87
N LYS A 353 12.50 19.06 -8.86
CA LYS A 353 11.54 19.01 -9.97
C LYS A 353 10.30 18.25 -9.52
N ASN A 354 9.16 18.54 -10.12
CA ASN A 354 7.90 17.83 -9.86
C ASN A 354 7.51 16.96 -11.05
N THR A 355 6.80 15.86 -10.76
CA THR A 355 6.04 15.09 -11.76
C THR A 355 4.83 15.88 -12.26
N GLU A 356 4.15 15.38 -13.30
CA GLU A 356 2.90 15.96 -13.83
C GLU A 356 1.74 15.96 -12.81
N TRP A 357 1.80 15.09 -11.79
CA TRP A 357 0.87 15.08 -10.65
C TRP A 357 1.36 15.92 -9.46
N GLY A 358 2.38 16.76 -9.68
CA GLY A 358 2.90 17.70 -8.67
C GLY A 358 3.72 17.06 -7.56
N TRP A 359 4.20 15.82 -7.75
CA TRP A 359 5.01 15.14 -6.73
C TRP A 359 6.49 15.47 -6.91
N PRO A 360 7.20 15.98 -5.88
CA PRO A 360 8.62 16.23 -5.97
C PRO A 360 9.43 14.95 -6.20
N ILE A 361 10.39 15.00 -7.13
CA ILE A 361 11.28 13.88 -7.46
C ILE A 361 12.55 14.04 -6.64
N ASP A 362 12.77 13.13 -5.68
CA ASP A 362 13.92 13.17 -4.76
C ASP A 362 14.53 11.78 -4.52
N PRO A 363 15.44 11.34 -5.40
CA PRO A 363 16.13 10.07 -5.24
C PRO A 363 16.95 9.99 -3.95
N LEU A 364 17.59 11.09 -3.55
CA LEU A 364 18.42 11.12 -2.33
C LEU A 364 17.56 10.98 -1.07
N GLY A 365 16.32 11.48 -1.10
CA GLY A 365 15.38 11.30 -0.02
C GLY A 365 14.99 9.84 0.22
N LEU A 366 15.08 8.95 -0.79
CA LEU A 366 14.91 7.51 -0.58
C LEU A 366 16.05 6.96 0.31
N ARG A 367 17.30 7.27 -0.04
CA ARG A 367 18.47 6.88 0.77
C ARG A 367 18.42 7.46 2.17
N TYR A 368 17.98 8.71 2.31
CA TYR A 368 17.75 9.32 3.62
C TYR A 368 16.73 8.51 4.44
N CYS A 369 15.58 8.21 3.86
CA CYS A 369 14.51 7.48 4.53
C CYS A 369 14.95 6.05 4.94
N MET A 370 15.69 5.37 4.06
CA MET A 370 16.31 4.07 4.36
C MET A 370 17.21 4.14 5.60
N ASN A 371 18.12 5.11 5.64
CA ASN A 371 19.02 5.30 6.79
C ASN A 371 18.23 5.65 8.05
N GLU A 372 17.29 6.59 8.00
CA GLU A 372 16.54 7.03 9.18
C GLU A 372 15.71 5.89 9.79
N ILE A 373 15.04 5.07 8.96
CA ILE A 373 14.30 3.90 9.42
C ILE A 373 15.26 2.88 10.04
N TYR A 374 16.35 2.56 9.35
CA TYR A 374 17.28 1.53 9.79
C TYR A 374 18.01 1.92 11.07
N ASP A 375 18.57 3.13 11.16
CA ASP A 375 19.22 3.67 12.37
C ASP A 375 18.29 3.67 13.58
N ARG A 376 16.99 3.94 13.34
CA ARG A 376 16.00 4.01 14.40
C ARG A 376 15.57 2.64 14.89
N ILE A 377 15.29 1.70 13.98
CA ILE A 377 14.60 0.44 14.32
C ILE A 377 15.56 -0.75 14.40
N GLN A 378 16.67 -0.72 13.65
CA GLN A 378 17.67 -1.80 13.59
C GLN A 378 17.05 -3.17 13.30
N LYS A 379 16.07 -3.18 12.39
CA LYS A 379 15.49 -4.36 11.77
C LYS A 379 15.66 -4.23 10.25
N PRO A 380 15.69 -5.34 9.49
CA PRO A 380 15.75 -5.29 8.04
C PRO A 380 14.63 -4.40 7.49
N ILE A 381 14.89 -3.71 6.38
CA ILE A 381 13.90 -2.91 5.67
C ILE A 381 13.49 -3.56 4.35
N PHE A 382 12.33 -3.18 3.81
CA PHE A 382 11.89 -3.61 2.49
C PHE A 382 11.20 -2.43 1.77
N ILE A 383 11.73 -2.00 0.63
CA ILE A 383 11.05 -1.03 -0.23
C ILE A 383 9.98 -1.78 -0.99
N VAL A 384 8.73 -1.66 -0.53
CA VAL A 384 7.61 -2.44 -1.09
C VAL A 384 6.78 -1.65 -2.09
N GLU A 385 7.06 -0.35 -2.24
CA GLU A 385 6.61 0.46 -3.37
C GLU A 385 7.57 1.59 -3.69
N ASN A 386 7.75 1.82 -4.99
CA ASN A 386 8.32 3.02 -5.57
C ASN A 386 7.92 3.03 -7.05
N GLY A 387 7.77 4.21 -7.65
CA GLY A 387 7.40 4.29 -9.06
C GLY A 387 7.08 5.69 -9.53
N LEU A 388 6.96 5.85 -10.84
CA LEU A 388 6.58 7.11 -11.47
C LEU A 388 5.27 6.94 -12.23
N GLY A 389 4.22 7.59 -11.70
CA GLY A 389 2.97 7.79 -12.42
C GLY A 389 3.14 8.90 -13.47
N ALA A 390 2.97 8.55 -14.73
CA ALA A 390 3.10 9.47 -15.88
C ALA A 390 2.14 9.07 -17.00
N VAL A 391 1.87 10.01 -17.91
CA VAL A 391 1.09 9.72 -19.11
C VAL A 391 1.98 9.02 -20.13
N ASP A 392 1.61 7.80 -20.53
CA ASP A 392 2.29 7.11 -21.62
C ASP A 392 1.72 7.52 -22.99
N GLN A 393 2.57 7.47 -24.01
CA GLN A 393 2.18 7.54 -25.42
C GLN A 393 2.52 6.21 -26.07
N ALA A 394 1.52 5.35 -26.24
CA ALA A 394 1.68 4.06 -26.89
C ALA A 394 1.57 4.20 -28.42
N ASP A 395 2.41 3.46 -29.15
CA ASP A 395 2.27 3.31 -30.60
C ASP A 395 1.12 2.35 -30.97
N GLU A 396 0.91 2.14 -32.27
CA GLU A 396 -0.14 1.25 -32.79
C GLU A 396 -0.06 -0.21 -32.30
N ASN A 397 1.11 -0.63 -31.78
CA ASN A 397 1.36 -1.97 -31.26
C ASN A 397 1.31 -2.04 -29.73
N GLY A 398 1.11 -0.91 -29.05
CA GLY A 398 1.13 -0.78 -27.60
C GLY A 398 2.53 -0.59 -27.00
N TYR A 399 3.56 -0.36 -27.82
CA TYR A 399 4.90 -0.07 -27.30
C TYR A 399 4.98 1.38 -26.83
N VAL A 400 5.63 1.59 -25.68
CA VAL A 400 5.84 2.91 -25.08
C VAL A 400 7.34 3.13 -24.89
N GLU A 401 7.85 4.25 -25.41
CA GLU A 401 9.21 4.73 -25.15
C GLU A 401 9.23 5.61 -23.89
N ASP A 402 9.33 4.97 -22.73
CA ASP A 402 9.18 5.59 -21.41
C ASP A 402 10.51 5.93 -20.73
N ASP A 403 11.37 6.68 -21.43
CA ASP A 403 12.68 7.10 -20.90
C ASP A 403 12.59 7.95 -19.62
N TYR A 404 11.50 8.69 -19.43
CA TYR A 404 11.25 9.44 -18.19
C TYR A 404 11.11 8.53 -16.97
N ARG A 405 10.53 7.33 -17.15
CA ARG A 405 10.36 6.33 -16.09
C ARG A 405 11.67 5.63 -15.78
N ILE A 406 12.42 5.29 -16.83
CA ILE A 406 13.79 4.75 -16.69
C ILE A 406 14.68 5.73 -15.91
N ALA A 407 14.66 7.02 -16.27
CA ALA A 407 15.46 8.04 -15.58
C ALA A 407 15.11 8.13 -14.08
N TYR A 408 13.81 8.21 -13.76
CA TYR A 408 13.36 8.24 -12.36
C TYR A 408 13.82 7.01 -11.59
N LEU A 409 13.60 5.81 -12.12
CA LEU A 409 13.93 4.56 -11.44
C LEU A 409 15.45 4.39 -11.31
N LYS A 410 16.22 4.72 -12.34
CA LYS A 410 17.69 4.66 -12.31
C LYS A 410 18.23 5.50 -11.15
N ASP A 411 17.76 6.73 -10.99
CA ASP A 411 18.25 7.61 -9.93
C ASP A 411 17.89 7.06 -8.54
N HIS A 412 16.66 6.59 -8.33
CA HIS A 412 16.23 6.04 -7.03
C HIS A 412 16.94 4.71 -6.69
N LEU A 413 17.05 3.80 -7.66
CA LEU A 413 17.73 2.52 -7.47
C LEU A 413 19.24 2.72 -7.21
N THR A 414 19.84 3.76 -7.79
CA THR A 414 21.23 4.13 -7.49
C THR A 414 21.39 4.57 -6.03
N GLU A 415 20.49 5.42 -5.53
CA GLU A 415 20.53 5.85 -4.12
C GLU A 415 20.18 4.73 -3.15
N MET A 416 19.28 3.81 -3.53
CA MET A 416 19.04 2.57 -2.80
C MET A 416 20.31 1.70 -2.71
N ALA A 417 20.99 1.48 -3.84
CA ALA A 417 22.24 0.73 -3.86
C ALA A 417 23.33 1.41 -3.00
N ASN A 418 23.38 2.75 -2.99
CA ASN A 418 24.28 3.49 -2.13
C ASN A 418 23.94 3.31 -0.64
N ALA A 419 22.66 3.35 -0.25
CA ALA A 419 22.23 3.10 1.12
C ALA A 419 22.69 1.71 1.61
N ILE A 420 22.56 0.70 0.76
CA ILE A 420 22.94 -0.69 1.08
C ILE A 420 24.47 -0.81 1.12
N ASN A 421 25.17 -0.40 0.07
CA ASN A 421 26.59 -0.69 -0.12
C ASN A 421 27.54 0.27 0.60
N GLN A 422 27.11 1.52 0.83
CA GLN A 422 27.94 2.55 1.46
C GLN A 422 27.55 2.78 2.91
N ASP A 423 26.24 2.81 3.20
CA ASP A 423 25.74 3.15 4.54
C ASP A 423 25.48 1.91 5.41
N GLY A 424 25.41 0.72 4.80
CA GLY A 424 25.24 -0.55 5.51
C GLY A 424 23.80 -0.84 5.93
N VAL A 425 22.82 -0.25 5.23
CA VAL A 425 21.40 -0.53 5.46
C VAL A 425 21.05 -1.94 5.02
N ASP A 426 20.51 -2.75 5.94
CA ASP A 426 20.01 -4.10 5.62
C ASP A 426 18.64 -4.02 4.95
N CYS A 427 18.63 -4.19 3.62
CA CYS A 427 17.43 -4.13 2.79
C CYS A 427 17.17 -5.49 2.13
N LEU A 428 15.99 -6.05 2.39
CA LEU A 428 15.54 -7.34 1.87
C LEU A 428 15.31 -7.32 0.36
N GLY A 429 14.84 -6.19 -0.18
CA GLY A 429 14.40 -6.12 -1.57
C GLY A 429 13.78 -4.80 -2.00
N TYR A 430 13.36 -4.81 -3.25
CA TYR A 430 12.67 -3.72 -3.94
C TYR A 430 11.51 -4.28 -4.79
N THR A 431 10.30 -3.80 -4.53
CA THR A 431 9.14 -4.06 -5.41
C THR A 431 8.58 -2.75 -5.97
N MET A 432 8.65 -2.61 -7.29
CA MET A 432 8.11 -1.46 -8.01
C MET A 432 6.58 -1.47 -7.99
N TRP A 433 5.96 -0.33 -7.68
CA TRP A 433 4.50 -0.23 -7.64
C TRP A 433 3.89 -0.24 -9.03
N GLY A 434 2.89 -1.10 -9.24
CA GLY A 434 2.20 -1.27 -10.51
C GLY A 434 3.15 -1.68 -11.62
N PRO A 435 3.85 -2.83 -11.53
CA PRO A 435 4.79 -3.31 -12.56
C PRO A 435 4.11 -3.57 -13.91
N ILE A 436 2.80 -3.81 -13.87
CA ILE A 436 1.87 -3.79 -14.99
C ILE A 436 0.91 -2.63 -14.72
N ASP A 437 0.54 -1.89 -15.77
CA ASP A 437 -0.42 -0.80 -15.62
C ASP A 437 -1.68 -1.29 -14.91
N LEU A 438 -2.14 -0.48 -13.97
CA LEU A 438 -3.27 -0.76 -13.09
C LEU A 438 -4.03 0.54 -12.82
N VAL A 439 -5.21 0.43 -12.22
CA VAL A 439 -6.02 1.60 -11.82
C VAL A 439 -5.31 2.31 -10.68
N SER A 440 -4.98 3.59 -10.84
CA SER A 440 -4.29 4.37 -9.80
C SER A 440 -5.15 4.64 -8.57
N LEU A 441 -4.54 4.63 -7.38
CA LEU A 441 -5.27 4.79 -6.10
C LEU A 441 -5.87 6.19 -5.95
N SER A 442 -5.02 7.22 -6.12
CA SER A 442 -5.36 8.60 -5.80
C SER A 442 -6.54 9.16 -6.59
N THR A 443 -6.71 8.70 -7.83
CA THR A 443 -7.64 9.29 -8.80
C THR A 443 -8.47 8.26 -9.55
N GLY A 444 -8.19 6.95 -9.44
CA GLY A 444 -8.93 5.93 -10.18
C GLY A 444 -8.65 5.97 -11.69
N GLU A 445 -7.57 6.61 -12.10
CA GLU A 445 -7.17 6.78 -13.51
C GLU A 445 -6.30 5.60 -13.97
N MET A 446 -6.50 5.17 -15.22
CA MET A 446 -5.55 4.38 -16.01
C MET A 446 -4.52 5.25 -16.71
N LYS A 447 -4.86 6.50 -17.04
CA LYS A 447 -3.98 7.46 -17.70
C LYS A 447 -2.71 7.73 -16.88
N LYS A 448 -2.78 7.63 -15.56
CA LYS A 448 -1.64 7.69 -14.65
C LYS A 448 -0.96 6.32 -14.58
N ARG A 449 -0.08 6.05 -15.55
CA ARG A 449 0.55 4.74 -15.74
C ARG A 449 1.87 4.61 -14.99
N TYR A 450 2.11 3.42 -14.47
CA TYR A 450 3.32 3.09 -13.72
C TYR A 450 4.14 2.00 -14.40
N GLY A 451 3.52 1.03 -15.07
CA GLY A 451 4.15 -0.27 -15.30
C GLY A 451 5.29 -0.28 -16.30
N PHE A 452 6.06 -1.36 -16.21
CA PHE A 452 6.95 -1.84 -17.27
C PHE A 452 6.16 -2.47 -18.42
N ILE A 453 4.93 -2.87 -18.14
CA ILE A 453 4.00 -3.52 -19.07
C ILE A 453 2.77 -2.62 -19.21
N TYR A 454 2.52 -2.18 -20.43
CA TYR A 454 1.35 -1.40 -20.81
C TYR A 454 0.11 -2.28 -20.86
N VAL A 455 -1.03 -1.75 -20.41
CA VAL A 455 -2.35 -2.37 -20.60
C VAL A 455 -3.21 -1.44 -21.46
N ASP A 456 -3.72 -1.97 -22.57
CA ASP A 456 -4.65 -1.26 -23.45
C ASP A 456 -6.03 -1.08 -22.80
N MET A 457 -6.14 -0.03 -21.99
CA MET A 457 -7.37 0.41 -21.32
C MET A 457 -7.32 1.90 -20.99
N ASP A 458 -8.42 2.63 -21.20
CA ASP A 458 -8.59 4.03 -20.81
C ASP A 458 -9.22 4.20 -19.42
N ASP A 459 -9.42 5.46 -19.00
CA ASP A 459 -9.97 5.82 -17.68
C ASP A 459 -11.43 5.39 -17.44
N LEU A 460 -12.12 4.92 -18.48
CA LEU A 460 -13.50 4.44 -18.43
C LEU A 460 -13.61 2.94 -18.73
N GLY A 461 -12.47 2.23 -18.72
CA GLY A 461 -12.42 0.78 -18.90
C GLY A 461 -12.57 0.31 -20.35
N ASN A 462 -12.49 1.21 -21.34
CA ASN A 462 -12.50 0.84 -22.76
C ASN A 462 -11.10 0.45 -23.23
N GLY A 463 -11.00 -0.62 -24.01
CA GLY A 463 -9.74 -1.13 -24.55
C GLY A 463 -9.74 -2.66 -24.61
N THR A 464 -8.72 -3.23 -25.24
CA THR A 464 -8.61 -4.68 -25.43
C THR A 464 -8.06 -5.43 -24.23
N LEU A 465 -7.57 -4.71 -23.21
CA LEU A 465 -6.80 -5.25 -22.07
C LEU A 465 -5.50 -5.98 -22.48
N LYS A 466 -5.06 -5.84 -23.74
CA LYS A 466 -3.81 -6.44 -24.21
C LYS A 466 -2.63 -5.88 -23.43
N ARG A 467 -1.73 -6.77 -23.01
CA ARG A 467 -0.44 -6.42 -22.41
C ARG A 467 0.65 -6.27 -23.46
N SER A 468 1.48 -5.22 -23.35
CA SER A 468 2.64 -4.99 -24.19
C SER A 468 3.83 -4.47 -23.37
N LYS A 469 5.05 -4.93 -23.70
CA LYS A 469 6.27 -4.54 -22.99
C LYS A 469 6.67 -3.11 -23.40
N LYS A 470 6.88 -2.22 -22.44
CA LYS A 470 7.44 -0.89 -22.66
C LYS A 470 8.96 -0.95 -22.81
N LYS A 471 9.62 0.17 -23.12
CA LYS A 471 11.10 0.26 -23.14
C LYS A 471 11.69 -0.11 -21.78
N SER A 472 11.09 0.39 -20.70
CA SER A 472 11.50 0.15 -19.32
C SER A 472 11.49 -1.32 -18.90
N TYR A 473 10.68 -2.18 -19.53
CA TYR A 473 10.71 -3.64 -19.30
C TYR A 473 12.12 -4.21 -19.56
N TYR A 474 12.70 -3.89 -20.71
CA TYR A 474 14.00 -4.42 -21.11
C TYR A 474 15.14 -3.82 -20.29
N TRP A 475 15.00 -2.54 -19.93
CA TRP A 475 15.94 -1.87 -19.03
C TRP A 475 15.94 -2.53 -17.65
N MET A 476 14.77 -2.69 -17.01
CA MET A 476 14.67 -3.29 -15.67
C MET A 476 15.15 -4.74 -15.67
N LYS A 477 14.86 -5.49 -16.74
CA LYS A 477 15.41 -6.84 -16.93
C LYS A 477 16.94 -6.85 -16.86
N HIS A 478 17.62 -5.95 -17.57
CA HIS A 478 19.08 -5.83 -17.55
C HIS A 478 19.61 -5.45 -16.16
N ILE A 479 18.92 -4.56 -15.44
CA ILE A 479 19.26 -4.24 -14.04
C ILE A 479 19.20 -5.49 -13.15
N ILE A 480 18.16 -6.31 -13.29
CA ILE A 480 17.99 -7.52 -12.47
C ILE A 480 19.00 -8.61 -12.85
N GLU A 481 19.23 -8.85 -14.13
CA GLU A 481 20.22 -9.84 -14.63
C GLU A 481 21.64 -9.53 -14.15
N THR A 482 21.95 -8.26 -13.94
CA THR A 482 23.24 -7.78 -13.41
C THR A 482 23.23 -7.52 -11.91
N ASN A 483 22.13 -7.87 -11.22
CA ASN A 483 21.87 -7.59 -9.81
C ASN A 483 22.27 -6.16 -9.37
N GLY A 484 21.91 -5.17 -10.19
CA GLY A 484 22.17 -3.74 -9.95
C GLY A 484 23.50 -3.20 -10.49
N GLU A 485 24.43 -4.03 -11.00
CA GLU A 485 25.71 -3.52 -11.54
C GLU A 485 25.50 -2.53 -12.70
N ALA A 486 24.51 -2.77 -13.56
CA ALA A 486 24.17 -1.92 -14.70
C ALA A 486 23.58 -0.54 -14.32
N LEU A 487 23.29 -0.27 -13.04
CA LEU A 487 22.90 1.08 -12.60
C LEU A 487 24.02 2.11 -12.83
N SER A 488 25.26 1.63 -12.89
CA SER A 488 26.46 2.45 -13.13
C SER A 488 26.76 2.75 -14.60
N GLU A 489 26.02 2.15 -15.54
CA GLU A 489 26.20 2.31 -17.00
C GLU A 489 25.66 3.63 -17.57
#